data_AF-A0A804UA77-F1
#
_entry.id   AF-A0A804UA77-F1
#
_cell.length_a   1.000
_cell.length_b   1.000
_cell.length_c   1.000
_cell.angle_alpha   90.00
_cell.angle_beta   90.00
_cell.angle_gamma   90.00
#
_symmetry.space_group_name_H-M   'P 1'
#
loop_
_entity.id
_entity.type
_entity.pdbx_description
1 polymer ?
#
loop_
_entity_poly.entity_id
_entity_poly.type
_entity_poly.pdbx_seq_one_letter_code
_entity_poly.pdbx_strand_id
1 'polypeptide(L)' 'MFGFQRDSVRNQREHLILLLANVHIRLEPKPDPLSKLDDRAVDVVMTKLFSNYRKWCKFLSRKHSLRFPQGAQPQEIQQR' A
#
# COMPACT_ATOMS: atom_id res chain seq x y z
N MET A 1 -0.89 -8.19 25.20
CA MET A 1 -0.39 -6.97 24.52
C MET A 1 0.08 -7.38 23.13
N PHE A 2 -0.75 -7.21 22.10
CA PHE A 2 -0.30 -7.40 20.72
C PHE A 2 0.45 -6.14 20.30
N GLY A 3 1.78 -6.17 20.35
CA GLY A 3 2.62 -5.09 19.86
C GLY A 3 3.59 -5.65 18.83
N PHE A 4 3.54 -5.13 17.60
CA PHE A 4 4.69 -5.31 16.72
C PHE A 4 5.87 -4.54 17.34
N GLN A 5 7.05 -5.15 17.35
CA GLN A 5 8.27 -4.43 17.74
C GLN A 5 8.45 -3.23 16.82
N ARG A 6 8.84 -2.06 17.37
CA ARG A 6 8.95 -0.81 16.60
C ARG A 6 9.86 -0.97 15.38
N ASP A 7 10.95 -1.71 15.51
CA ASP A 7 11.88 -1.99 14.43
C ASP A 7 11.27 -2.90 13.34
N SER A 8 10.44 -3.87 13.70
CA SER A 8 9.71 -4.69 12.73
C SER A 8 8.75 -3.85 11.88
N VAL A 9 8.02 -2.93 12.51
CA VAL A 9 7.10 -2.02 11.79
C VAL A 9 7.89 -1.09 10.86
N ARG A 10 9.01 -0.52 11.34
CA ARG A 10 9.88 0.32 10.51
C ARG A 10 10.40 -0.45 9.30
N ASN A 11 10.89 -1.68 9.52
CA ASN A 11 11.40 -2.53 8.46
C ASN A 11 10.32 -2.90 7.42
N GLN A 12 9.11 -3.22 7.87
CA GLN A 12 7.99 -3.51 6.96
C GLN A 12 7.59 -2.27 6.14
N ARG A 13 7.60 -1.09 6.75
CA ARG A 13 7.34 0.18 6.05
C ARG A 13 8.39 0.43 4.98
N GLU A 14 9.67 0.26 5.30
CA GLU A 14 10.76 0.43 4.35
C GLU A 14 10.61 -0.51 3.14
N HIS A 15 10.35 -1.78 3.41
CA HIS A 15 10.12 -2.77 2.36
C HIS A 15 8.91 -2.40 1.47
N LEU A 16 7.83 -1.87 2.05
CA LEU A 16 6.67 -1.42 1.29
C LEU A 16 7.00 -0.23 0.38
N ILE A 17 7.79 0.74 0.86
CA ILE A 17 8.23 1.89 0.07
C ILE A 17 9.07 1.43 -1.13
N LEU A 18 10.01 0.50 -0.92
CA LEU A 18 10.82 -0.07 -1.99
C LEU A 18 9.96 -0.79 -3.05
N LEU A 19 8.95 -1.56 -2.63
CA LEU A 19 8.01 -2.20 -3.55
C LEU A 19 7.22 -1.18 -4.39
N LEU A 20 6.73 -0.12 -3.76
CA LEU A 20 6.02 0.95 -4.45
C LEU A 20 6.91 1.64 -5.47
N ALA A 21 8.12 2.06 -5.09
CA ALA A 21 9.07 2.69 -6.00
C ALA A 21 9.43 1.78 -7.19
N ASN A 22 9.67 0.49 -6.92
CA ASN A 22 10.00 -0.50 -7.95
C ASN A 22 8.87 -0.72 -8.96
N VAL A 23 7.61 -0.69 -8.53
CA VAL A 23 6.46 -0.77 -9.44
C VAL A 23 6.27 0.55 -10.17
N HIS A 24 6.37 1.67 -9.45
CA HIS A 24 6.15 3.01 -9.98
C HIS A 24 7.09 3.36 -11.14
N ILE A 25 8.39 3.05 -11.00
CA ILE A 25 9.39 3.32 -12.05
C ILE A 25 9.20 2.45 -13.31
N ARG A 26 8.45 1.36 -13.20
CA ARG A 26 8.16 0.43 -14.31
C ARG A 26 6.83 0.73 -15.00
N LEU A 27 6.08 1.74 -14.56
CA LEU A 27 4.82 2.12 -15.20
C LEU A 27 5.06 2.77 -16.57
N GLU A 28 4.27 2.35 -17.56
CA GLU A 28 4.21 2.94 -18.90
C GLU A 28 2.74 3.27 -19.24
N PRO A 29 2.42 4.50 -19.68
CA PRO A 29 3.30 5.66 -19.69
C PRO A 29 3.72 6.05 -18.27
N LYS A 30 4.93 6.62 -18.17
CA LYS A 30 5.45 7.15 -16.91
C LYS A 30 4.49 8.19 -16.32
N PRO A 31 4.32 8.22 -14.98
CA PRO A 31 3.47 9.21 -14.34
C PRO A 31 4.00 10.62 -14.52
N ASP A 32 3.08 11.57 -14.73
CA ASP A 32 3.35 13.00 -14.77
C ASP A 32 2.52 13.71 -13.68
N PRO A 33 3.13 14.34 -12.67
CA PRO A 33 4.57 14.45 -12.44
C PRO A 33 5.17 13.15 -11.85
N LEU A 34 6.45 12.88 -12.15
CA LEU A 34 7.17 11.71 -11.64
C LEU A 34 7.31 11.70 -10.09
N SER A 35 7.15 12.86 -9.45
CA SER A 35 7.19 13.03 -7.99
C SER A 35 5.92 12.56 -7.29
N LYS A 36 4.80 12.41 -8.00
CA LYS A 36 3.55 11.93 -7.43
C LYS A 36 3.47 10.42 -7.55
N LEU A 37 3.11 9.76 -6.44
CA LEU A 37 2.85 8.32 -6.46
C LEU A 37 1.58 8.05 -7.28
N ASP A 38 1.75 7.29 -8.36
CA ASP A 38 0.67 6.87 -9.24
C ASP A 38 -0.22 5.81 -8.56
N ASP A 39 -1.53 6.01 -8.60
CA ASP A 39 -2.53 5.10 -8.02
C ASP A 39 -2.42 3.69 -8.63
N ARG A 40 -2.00 3.56 -9.90
CA ARG A 40 -1.76 2.26 -10.55
C ARG A 40 -0.68 1.47 -9.84
N ALA A 41 0.38 2.14 -9.36
CA ALA A 41 1.44 1.47 -8.59
C ALA A 41 0.91 1.00 -7.23
N VAL A 42 0.10 1.82 -6.57
CA VAL A 42 -0.54 1.48 -5.30
C VAL A 42 -1.43 0.25 -5.48
N ASP A 43 -2.26 0.21 -6.51
CA ASP A 43 -3.18 -0.90 -6.79
C ASP A 43 -2.45 -2.21 -7.05
N VAL A 44 -1.37 -2.19 -7.83
CA VAL A 44 -0.54 -3.37 -8.11
C VAL A 44 0.09 -3.90 -6.81
N VAL A 45 0.66 -3.03 -5.98
CA VAL A 45 1.29 -3.44 -4.71
C VAL A 45 0.25 -3.94 -3.72
N MET A 46 -0.88 -3.23 -3.57
CA MET A 46 -2.01 -3.64 -2.73
C MET A 46 -2.54 -5.01 -3.12
N THR A 47 -2.73 -5.25 -4.42
CA THR A 47 -3.21 -6.53 -4.95
C THR A 47 -2.24 -7.65 -4.61
N LYS A 48 -0.94 -7.46 -4.83
CA LYS A 48 0.09 -8.46 -4.52
C LYS A 48 0.16 -8.75 -3.01
N LEU A 49 0.20 -7.72 -2.18
CA LEU A 49 0.35 -7.83 -0.73
C LEU A 49 -0.85 -8.54 -0.09
N PHE A 50 -2.06 -8.19 -0.51
CA PHE A 50 -3.29 -8.72 0.11
C PHE A 50 -3.90 -9.93 -0.62
N SER A 51 -3.35 -10.39 -1.75
CA SER A 51 -3.91 -11.53 -2.50
C SER A 51 -4.02 -12.80 -1.64
N ASN A 52 -2.94 -13.17 -0.94
CA ASN A 52 -2.95 -14.33 -0.05
C ASN A 52 -3.94 -14.12 1.11
N TYR A 53 -3.89 -12.96 1.76
CA TYR A 53 -4.82 -12.62 2.85
C TYR A 53 -6.28 -12.73 2.43
N ARG A 54 -6.67 -12.21 1.26
CA ARG A 54 -8.03 -12.31 0.74
C ARG A 54 -8.43 -13.76 0.45
N LYS A 55 -7.53 -14.56 -0.16
CA LYS A 55 -7.75 -16.00 -0.39
C LYS A 55 -7.94 -16.75 0.91
N TRP A 56 -7.15 -16.43 1.93
CA TRP A 56 -7.25 -17.04 3.25
C TRP A 56 -8.56 -16.69 3.96
N CYS A 57 -8.97 -15.42 3.93
CA CYS A 57 -10.29 -15.02 4.44
C CYS A 57 -11.42 -15.75 3.72
N LYS A 58 -11.34 -15.87 2.38
CA LYS A 58 -12.31 -16.64 1.58
C LYS A 58 -12.35 -18.12 1.97
N PHE A 59 -11.19 -18.75 2.18
CA PHE A 59 -11.08 -20.13 2.64
C PHE A 59 -11.76 -20.34 4.00
N LEU A 60 -11.61 -19.37 4.91
CA LEU A 60 -12.26 -19.39 6.22
C LEU A 60 -13.73 -18.93 6.19
N SER A 61 -14.32 -18.68 5.01
CA SER A 61 -15.67 -18.12 4.86
C SER A 61 -15.88 -16.81 5.62
N ARG A 62 -14.81 -16.01 5.78
CA ARG A 62 -14.83 -14.73 6.49
C ARG A 62 -14.63 -13.57 5.53
N LYS A 63 -15.35 -12.46 5.76
CA LYS A 63 -15.06 -11.20 5.09
C LYS A 63 -13.72 -10.65 5.59
N HIS A 64 -12.85 -10.24 4.68
CA HIS A 64 -11.60 -9.58 5.06
C HIS A 64 -11.86 -8.22 5.72
N SER A 65 -10.96 -7.78 6.61
CA SER A 65 -11.14 -6.53 7.37
C SER A 65 -10.48 -5.30 6.74
N LEU A 66 -10.02 -5.40 5.48
CA LEU A 66 -9.45 -4.26 4.77
C LEU A 66 -10.46 -3.11 4.66
N ARG A 67 -10.04 -1.93 5.11
CA ARG A 67 -10.81 -0.68 5.03
C ARG A 67 -10.09 0.26 4.07
N PHE A 68 -10.82 0.76 3.09
CA PHE A 68 -10.33 1.81 2.19
C PHE A 68 -11.09 3.09 2.55
N PRO A 69 -10.41 4.21 2.80
CA PRO A 69 -11.10 5.47 2.96
C PRO A 69 -11.74 5.84 1.62
N GLN A 70 -13.07 5.82 1.55
CA GLN A 70 -13.79 6.38 0.40
C GLN A 70 -13.76 7.90 0.56
N GLY A 71 -12.90 8.57 -0.20
CA GLY A 71 -12.84 10.03 -0.23
C GLY A 71 -12.11 10.68 0.95
N ALA A 72 -11.00 10.11 1.43
CA ALA A 72 -10.06 10.91 2.20
C ALA A 72 -9.55 12.04 1.30
N GLN A 73 -10.05 13.26 1.55
CA GLN A 73 -9.49 14.48 1.01
C GLN A 73 -7.98 14.46 1.26
N PRO A 74 -7.12 14.86 0.31
CA PRO A 74 -5.71 15.02 0.56
C PRO A 74 -5.58 15.89 1.80
N GLN A 75 -5.07 15.33 2.90
CA GLN A 75 -4.59 16.19 3.98
C GLN A 75 -3.49 17.02 3.32
N GLU A 76 -3.74 18.32 3.14
CA GLU A 76 -2.71 19.28 2.77
C GLU A 76 -1.58 19.08 3.78
N ILE A 77 -0.53 18.40 3.35
CA ILE A 77 0.71 18.33 4.10
C ILE A 77 1.23 19.75 4.03
N GLN A 78 0.86 20.56 5.04
CA GLN A 78 1.42 21.86 5.31
C GLN A 78 2.92 21.63 5.56
N GLN A 79 3.73 21.69 4.50
CA GLN A 79 5.17 21.77 4.61
C GLN A 79 5.48 23.10 5.31
N ARG A 80 6.00 23.01 6.54
CA ARG A 80 6.82 24.07 7.13
C ARG A 80 8.27 23.82 6.78
#